data_AF-A0A8T6F574-F1
#
_entry.id   AF-A0A8T6F574-F1
#
_cell.length_a   1.000
_cell.length_b   1.000
_cell.length_c   1.000
_cell.angle_alpha   90.00
_cell.angle_beta   90.00
_cell.angle_gamma   90.00
#
_symmetry.space_group_name_H-M   'P 1'
#
loop_
_entity.id
_entity.type
_entity.pdbx_description
1 polymer ?
#
loop_
_entity_poly.entity_id
_entity_poly.type
_entity_poly.pdbx_seq_one_letter_code
_entity_poly.pdbx_strand_id
1 'polypeptide(L)'
;MKNVQPAVLIVNILLLVLAGTIVIASLQYGFRQRIVPLVIGIPTLVMLVAILLSDFSPRLERILAMASLGSLQDALNEDIAASWTRIFVIAGWLVALSISLFVFGFYVTVPIFLVAFFVVEAKTPAVIAVLSSLVISAVLYLVFPYFLGIEIWPGITPKVMHGVFGGGLVPVL
;
A
#
# COMPACT_ATOMS: atom_id res chain seq x y z
N MET A 1 -20.73 -7.43 27.39
CA MET A 1 -20.74 -7.60 25.93
C MET A 1 -20.62 -6.21 25.32
N LYS A 2 -19.56 -5.94 24.55
CA LYS A 2 -19.33 -4.63 23.93
C LYS A 2 -20.46 -4.41 22.90
N ASN A 3 -21.01 -3.20 22.81
CA ASN A 3 -21.91 -2.86 21.70
C ASN A 3 -21.06 -2.82 20.43
N VAL A 4 -21.00 -3.95 19.72
CA VAL A 4 -20.36 -4.03 18.41
C VAL A 4 -21.16 -3.12 17.47
N GLN A 5 -20.51 -2.11 16.90
CA GLN A 5 -21.17 -1.24 15.93
C GLN A 5 -21.46 -2.08 14.67
N PRO A 6 -22.73 -2.30 14.29
CA PRO A 6 -23.07 -3.21 13.19
C PRO A 6 -22.46 -2.76 11.86
N ALA A 7 -22.28 -1.46 11.65
CA ALA A 7 -21.63 -0.90 10.47
C ALA A 7 -20.16 -1.34 10.35
N VAL A 8 -19.38 -1.28 11.43
CA VAL A 8 -17.95 -1.66 11.42
C VAL A 8 -17.80 -3.15 11.15
N LEU A 9 -18.66 -3.98 11.74
CA LEU A 9 -18.68 -5.41 11.50
C LEU A 9 -18.97 -5.73 10.02
N ILE A 10 -19.96 -5.06 9.42
CA ILE A 10 -20.30 -5.23 8.01
C ILE A 10 -19.12 -4.86 7.11
N VAL A 11 -18.45 -3.73 7.38
CA VAL A 11 -17.29 -3.29 6.60
C VAL A 11 -16.13 -4.28 6.73
N ASN A 12 -15.83 -4.75 7.93
CA ASN A 12 -14.75 -5.73 8.16
C ASN A 12 -15.03 -7.06 7.45
N ILE A 13 -16.28 -7.54 7.46
CA ILE A 13 -16.69 -8.75 6.74
C ILE A 13 -16.55 -8.54 5.23
N LEU A 14 -17.00 -7.39 4.70
CA LEU A 14 -16.87 -7.04 3.29
C LEU A 14 -15.39 -7.05 2.86
N LEU A 15 -14.52 -6.39 3.63
CA LEU A 15 -13.08 -6.34 3.38
C LEU A 15 -12.44 -7.72 3.45
N LEU A 16 -12.87 -8.57 4.40
CA LEU A 16 -12.39 -9.94 4.52
C LEU A 16 -12.76 -10.77 3.29
N VAL A 17 -14.00 -10.67 2.83
CA VAL A 17 -14.46 -11.37 1.61
C VAL A 17 -13.66 -10.88 0.40
N LEU A 18 -13.48 -9.56 0.25
CA LEU A 18 -12.72 -8.99 -0.86
C LEU A 18 -11.25 -9.38 -0.85
N ALA A 19 -10.58 -9.32 0.30
CA ALA A 19 -9.20 -9.81 0.43
C ALA A 19 -9.12 -11.32 0.14
N GLY A 20 -10.11 -12.08 0.60
CA GLY A 20 -10.20 -13.52 0.38
C GLY A 20 -10.35 -13.87 -1.09
N THR A 21 -11.23 -13.17 -1.83
CA THR A 21 -11.41 -13.39 -3.27
C THR A 21 -10.16 -13.04 -4.05
N ILE A 22 -9.44 -11.96 -3.70
CA ILE A 22 -8.15 -11.61 -4.33
C ILE A 22 -7.12 -12.73 -4.12
N VAL A 23 -6.99 -13.23 -2.89
CA VAL A 23 -6.05 -14.31 -2.57
C VAL A 23 -6.41 -15.59 -3.32
N ILE A 24 -7.68 -15.98 -3.32
CA ILE A 24 -8.15 -17.18 -4.02
C ILE A 24 -7.97 -17.05 -5.52
N ALA A 25 -8.38 -15.93 -6.12
CA ALA A 25 -8.21 -15.66 -7.55
C ALA A 25 -6.74 -15.68 -7.94
N SER A 26 -5.85 -15.20 -7.07
CA SER A 26 -4.42 -15.20 -7.35
C SER A 26 -3.80 -16.60 -7.48
N LEU A 27 -4.42 -17.63 -6.91
CA LEU A 27 -3.94 -19.01 -7.04
C LEU A 27 -4.05 -19.53 -8.47
N GLN A 28 -4.88 -18.91 -9.32
CA GLN A 28 -5.00 -19.22 -10.74
C GLN A 28 -3.89 -18.59 -11.60
N TYR A 29 -3.14 -17.62 -11.06
CA TYR A 29 -2.01 -17.00 -11.77
C TYR A 29 -0.74 -17.86 -11.72
N GLY A 30 0.16 -17.62 -12.67
CA GLY A 30 1.48 -18.25 -12.67
C GLY A 30 2.28 -17.97 -11.40
N PHE A 31 3.25 -18.85 -11.07
CA PHE A 31 3.99 -18.81 -9.80
C PHE A 31 4.56 -17.43 -9.45
N ARG A 32 5.08 -16.69 -10.44
CA ARG A 32 5.64 -15.34 -10.24
C ARG A 32 4.57 -14.27 -9.97
N GLN A 33 3.45 -14.33 -10.68
CA GLN A 33 2.37 -13.34 -10.60
C GLN A 33 1.53 -13.49 -9.32
N ARG A 34 1.41 -14.71 -8.78
CA ARG A 34 0.68 -14.97 -7.54
C ARG A 34 1.42 -14.55 -6.26
N ILE A 35 2.74 -14.36 -6.30
CA ILE A 35 3.52 -14.01 -5.10
C ILE A 35 3.07 -12.67 -4.53
N VAL A 36 2.88 -11.65 -5.37
CA VAL A 36 2.48 -10.31 -4.93
C VAL A 36 1.15 -10.32 -4.14
N PRO A 37 0.03 -10.82 -4.70
CA PRO A 37 -1.23 -10.89 -3.98
C PRO A 37 -1.20 -11.85 -2.78
N LEU A 38 -0.35 -12.89 -2.77
CA LEU A 38 -0.22 -13.78 -1.60
C LEU A 38 0.54 -13.12 -0.45
N VAL A 39 1.68 -12.47 -0.76
CA VAL A 39 2.53 -11.81 0.24
C VAL A 39 1.80 -10.65 0.90
N ILE A 40 0.95 -9.93 0.17
CA ILE A 40 0.16 -8.83 0.73
C ILE A 40 -1.16 -9.36 1.31
N GLY A 41 -1.84 -10.25 0.59
CA GLY A 41 -3.18 -10.72 0.92
C GLY A 41 -3.22 -11.63 2.14
N ILE A 42 -2.24 -12.52 2.34
CA ILE A 42 -2.24 -13.43 3.50
C ILE A 42 -2.08 -12.65 4.82
N PRO A 43 -1.08 -11.77 5.01
CA PRO A 43 -1.00 -10.96 6.22
C PRO A 43 -2.25 -10.10 6.44
N THR A 44 -2.81 -9.53 5.37
CA THR A 44 -4.06 -8.75 5.44
C THR A 44 -5.23 -9.60 5.92
N LEU A 45 -5.40 -10.82 5.39
CA LEU A 45 -6.42 -11.77 5.84
C LEU A 45 -6.24 -12.14 7.31
N VAL A 46 -5.01 -12.45 7.73
CA VAL A 46 -4.70 -12.78 9.13
C VAL A 46 -5.07 -11.63 10.05
N MET A 47 -4.72 -10.39 9.67
CA MET A 47 -5.08 -9.18 10.42
C MET A 47 -6.60 -8.96 10.48
N LEU A 48 -7.31 -9.07 9.35
CA LEU A 48 -8.76 -8.89 9.32
C LEU A 48 -9.49 -9.95 10.17
N VAL A 49 -9.03 -11.20 10.13
CA VAL A 49 -9.55 -12.26 11.01
C VAL A 49 -9.25 -11.95 12.48
N ALA A 50 -8.04 -11.50 12.80
CA ALA A 50 -7.69 -11.11 14.16
C ALA A 50 -8.56 -9.96 14.67
N ILE A 51 -8.80 -8.93 13.85
CA ILE A 51 -9.68 -7.80 14.17
C ILE A 51 -11.12 -8.31 14.44
N LEU A 52 -11.67 -9.14 13.56
CA LEU A 52 -13.01 -9.74 13.74
C LEU A 52 -13.11 -10.57 15.04
N LEU A 53 -12.08 -11.36 15.37
CA LEU A 53 -12.05 -12.15 16.61
C LEU A 53 -11.87 -11.27 17.86
N SER A 54 -11.27 -10.09 17.71
CA SER A 54 -11.08 -9.15 18.81
C SER A 54 -12.39 -8.52 19.28
N ASP A 55 -13.37 -8.37 18.38
CA ASP A 55 -14.71 -7.89 18.73
C ASP A 55 -15.43 -8.82 19.73
N PHE A 56 -15.06 -10.12 19.74
CA PHE A 56 -15.62 -11.12 20.64
C PHE A 56 -14.78 -11.36 21.90
N SER A 57 -13.53 -10.89 21.97
CA SER A 57 -12.61 -11.21 23.07
C SER A 57 -11.73 -10.04 23.53
N PRO A 58 -11.87 -9.57 24.79
CA PRO A 58 -11.13 -8.40 25.30
C PRO A 58 -9.64 -8.66 25.53
N ARG A 59 -9.20 -9.93 25.51
CA ARG A 59 -7.78 -10.30 25.58
C ARG A 59 -7.07 -10.09 24.24
N LEU A 60 -7.74 -10.42 23.13
CA LEU A 60 -7.18 -10.27 21.79
C LEU A 60 -7.10 -8.79 21.40
N GLU A 61 -8.08 -7.98 21.82
CA GLU A 61 -8.04 -6.52 21.70
C GLU A 61 -6.76 -5.92 22.32
N ARG A 62 -6.37 -6.35 23.53
CA ARG A 62 -5.13 -5.87 24.17
C ARG A 62 -3.87 -6.34 23.46
N ILE A 63 -3.84 -7.58 22.97
CA ILE A 63 -2.69 -8.11 22.24
C ILE A 63 -2.54 -7.37 20.92
N LEU A 64 -3.64 -7.14 20.20
CA LEU A 64 -3.67 -6.34 18.98
C LEU A 64 -3.26 -4.90 19.26
N ALA A 65 -3.71 -4.27 20.33
CA ALA A 65 -3.31 -2.91 20.70
C ALA A 65 -1.84 -2.80 21.15
N MET A 66 -1.21 -3.91 21.55
CA MET A 66 0.24 -3.96 21.85
C MET A 66 1.07 -4.32 20.60
N ALA A 67 0.54 -5.16 19.72
CA ALA A 67 1.18 -5.60 18.48
C ALA A 67 1.05 -4.55 17.36
N SER A 68 -0.08 -3.84 17.31
CA SER A 68 -0.21 -2.58 16.61
C SER A 68 0.51 -1.54 17.46
N LEU A 69 1.76 -1.24 17.08
CA LEU A 69 2.48 -0.05 17.53
C LEU A 69 1.46 1.11 17.60
N GLY A 70 1.27 1.72 18.78
CA GLY A 70 0.14 2.61 19.14
C GLY A 70 -0.34 3.62 18.08
N SER A 71 0.51 3.95 17.11
CA SER A 71 0.20 4.65 15.86
C SER A 71 -1.03 4.20 15.05
N LEU A 72 -1.36 2.90 14.96
CA LEU A 72 -2.50 2.46 14.12
C LEU A 72 -3.85 2.66 14.82
N GLN A 73 -3.90 2.42 16.13
CA GLN A 73 -5.11 2.65 16.92
C GLN A 73 -5.35 4.14 17.14
N ASP A 74 -4.29 4.93 17.31
CA ASP A 74 -4.38 6.40 17.34
C ASP A 74 -4.80 6.96 15.98
N ALA A 75 -4.35 6.39 14.86
CA ALA A 75 -4.83 6.77 13.52
C ALA A 75 -6.32 6.42 13.30
N LEU A 76 -6.76 5.24 13.73
CA LEU A 76 -8.17 4.80 13.65
C LEU A 76 -9.11 5.57 14.60
N ASN A 77 -8.62 6.00 15.76
CA ASN A 77 -9.39 6.82 16.69
C ASN A 77 -9.36 8.31 16.29
N GLU A 78 -8.26 8.81 15.70
CA GLU A 78 -8.22 10.11 15.01
C GLU A 78 -9.16 10.12 13.79
N ASP A 79 -9.36 8.98 13.12
CA ASP A 79 -10.22 8.87 11.92
C ASP A 79 -11.69 9.19 12.16
N ILE A 80 -12.21 9.05 13.40
CA ILE A 80 -13.58 9.46 13.73
C ILE A 80 -13.67 10.99 13.89
N ALA A 81 -12.55 11.66 14.18
CA ALA A 81 -12.41 13.11 14.24
C ALA A 81 -11.69 13.71 13.01
N ALA A 82 -11.36 12.89 12.00
CA ALA A 82 -10.56 13.29 10.86
C ALA A 82 -11.38 14.23 9.95
N SER A 83 -10.97 15.50 9.98
CA SER A 83 -11.40 16.51 9.03
C SER A 83 -11.29 15.98 7.60
N TRP A 84 -12.38 16.03 6.84
CA TRP A 84 -12.45 15.66 5.41
C TRP A 84 -11.25 16.14 4.59
N THR A 85 -10.65 17.28 4.98
CA THR A 85 -9.41 17.80 4.43
C THR A 85 -8.27 16.77 4.40
N ARG A 86 -8.04 15.99 5.48
CA ARG A 86 -6.96 15.00 5.54
C ARG A 86 -7.21 13.83 4.57
N ILE A 87 -8.46 13.40 4.47
CA ILE A 87 -8.87 12.37 3.51
C ILE A 87 -8.58 12.84 2.08
N PHE A 88 -8.95 14.07 1.74
CA PHE A 88 -8.67 14.64 0.42
C PHE A 88 -7.18 14.82 0.14
N VAL A 89 -6.37 15.15 1.15
CA VAL A 89 -4.91 15.25 1.01
C VAL A 89 -4.32 13.88 0.67
N ILE A 90 -4.66 12.83 1.44
CA ILE A 90 -4.15 11.48 1.20
C ILE A 90 -4.65 10.94 -0.15
N ALA A 91 -5.93 11.13 -0.48
CA ALA A 91 -6.48 10.76 -1.77
C ALA A 91 -5.78 11.50 -2.92
N GLY A 92 -5.49 12.79 -2.74
CA GLY A 92 -4.72 13.60 -3.68
C GLY A 92 -3.32 13.05 -3.91
N TRP A 93 -2.61 12.64 -2.86
CA TRP A 93 -1.31 11.97 -2.97
C TRP A 93 -1.42 10.64 -3.73
N LEU A 94 -2.43 9.80 -3.46
CA LEU A 94 -2.62 8.54 -4.18
C LEU A 94 -2.86 8.77 -5.68
N VAL A 95 -3.75 9.70 -6.03
CA VAL A 95 -4.04 10.04 -7.42
C VAL A 95 -2.81 10.64 -8.12
N ALA A 96 -2.11 11.57 -7.46
CA ALA A 96 -0.90 12.17 -7.99
C ALA A 96 0.21 11.12 -8.22
N LEU A 97 0.34 10.14 -7.31
CA LEU A 97 1.27 9.02 -7.48
C LEU A 97 0.91 8.19 -8.71
N SER A 98 -0.35 7.79 -8.84
CA SER A 98 -0.82 6.99 -9.98
C SER A 98 -0.57 7.69 -11.32
N ILE A 99 -0.91 8.98 -11.41
CA ILE A 99 -0.68 9.78 -12.61
C ILE A 99 0.82 9.90 -12.89
N SER A 100 1.62 10.21 -11.88
CA SER A 100 3.08 10.36 -12.04
C SER A 100 3.74 9.06 -12.47
N LEU A 101 3.35 7.92 -11.87
CA LEU A 101 3.83 6.60 -12.24
C LEU A 101 3.53 6.28 -13.70
N PHE A 102 2.32 6.62 -14.16
CA PHE A 102 1.94 6.41 -15.55
C PHE A 102 2.76 7.28 -16.50
N VAL A 103 2.95 8.55 -16.16
CA VAL A 103 3.65 9.53 -17.00
C VAL A 103 5.16 9.28 -17.03
N PHE A 104 5.80 9.31 -15.87
CA PHE A 104 7.27 9.29 -15.72
C PHE A 104 7.85 7.90 -15.47
N GLY A 105 7.00 6.90 -15.24
CA GLY A 105 7.45 5.55 -14.91
C GLY A 105 7.85 5.39 -13.43
N PHE A 106 8.10 4.14 -13.07
CA PHE A 106 8.34 3.74 -11.68
C PHE A 106 9.74 4.16 -11.17
N TYR A 107 10.75 4.18 -12.06
CA TYR A 107 12.15 4.46 -11.73
C TYR A 107 12.39 5.89 -11.23
N VAL A 108 11.61 6.85 -11.71
CA VAL A 108 11.76 8.26 -11.36
C VAL A 108 10.71 8.68 -10.34
N THR A 109 9.46 8.25 -10.54
CA THR A 109 8.37 8.68 -9.68
C THR A 109 8.56 8.20 -8.25
N VAL A 110 8.82 6.91 -8.02
CA VAL A 110 8.87 6.35 -6.67
C VAL A 110 9.86 7.08 -5.75
N PRO A 111 11.14 7.29 -6.13
CA PRO A 111 12.09 7.94 -5.24
C PRO A 111 11.73 9.41 -4.97
N ILE A 112 11.32 10.14 -6.01
CA ILE A 112 10.93 11.56 -5.88
C ILE A 112 9.69 11.67 -4.99
N PHE A 113 8.70 10.81 -5.21
CA PHE A 113 7.44 10.86 -4.50
C PHE A 113 7.59 10.45 -3.03
N LEU A 114 8.42 9.44 -2.74
CA LEU A 114 8.74 9.07 -1.36
C LEU A 114 9.45 10.20 -0.62
N VAL A 115 10.40 10.90 -1.26
CA VAL A 115 11.04 12.08 -0.65
C VAL A 115 10.01 13.17 -0.39
N ALA A 116 9.19 13.50 -1.40
CA ALA A 116 8.15 14.52 -1.27
C ALA A 116 7.16 14.18 -0.15
N PHE A 117 6.72 12.94 -0.08
CA PHE A 117 5.81 12.46 0.96
C PHE A 117 6.45 12.53 2.35
N PHE A 118 7.70 12.08 2.51
CA PHE A 118 8.37 12.14 3.82
C PHE A 118 8.67 13.56 4.29
N VAL A 119 9.00 14.47 3.37
CA VAL A 119 9.27 15.87 3.73
C VAL A 119 7.98 16.62 4.05
N VAL A 120 6.93 16.45 3.24
CA VAL A 120 5.68 17.22 3.38
C VAL A 120 4.79 16.65 4.48
N GLU A 121 4.54 15.35 4.48
CA GLU A 121 3.56 14.72 5.36
C GLU A 121 4.22 14.22 6.65
N ALA A 122 5.34 13.50 6.54
CA ALA A 122 6.02 12.95 7.71
C ALA A 122 6.92 13.96 8.45
N LYS A 123 7.12 15.17 7.87
CA LYS A 123 7.97 16.24 8.41
C LYS A 123 9.37 15.76 8.79
N THR A 124 9.86 14.73 8.10
CA THR A 124 11.15 14.10 8.36
C THR A 124 12.26 14.99 7.79
N PRO A 125 13.42 15.12 8.45
CA PRO A 125 14.54 15.89 7.88
C PRO A 125 14.93 15.33 6.50
N ALA A 126 15.16 16.24 5.54
CA ALA A 126 15.33 15.92 4.13
C ALA A 126 16.39 14.85 3.85
N VAL A 127 17.48 14.83 4.63
CA VAL A 127 18.54 13.80 4.50
C VAL A 127 18.01 12.40 4.79
N ILE A 128 17.23 12.25 5.86
CA ILE A 128 16.63 10.95 6.21
C ILE A 128 15.58 10.58 5.16
N ALA A 129 14.76 11.53 4.71
CA ALA A 129 13.78 11.30 3.65
C ALA A 129 14.43 10.76 2.35
N VAL A 130 15.54 11.38 1.93
CA VAL A 130 16.30 10.95 0.75
C VAL A 130 16.92 9.57 0.94
N LEU A 131 17.56 9.32 2.09
CA LEU A 131 18.16 8.01 2.38
C LEU A 131 17.10 6.90 2.45
N SER A 132 16.00 7.12 3.16
CA SER A 132 14.90 6.16 3.26
C SER A 132 14.28 5.90 1.89
N SER A 133 14.06 6.95 1.09
CA SER A 133 13.54 6.82 -0.27
C SER A 133 14.47 5.99 -1.16
N LEU A 134 15.78 6.24 -1.11
CA LEU A 134 16.78 5.46 -1.83
C LEU A 134 16.76 3.99 -1.44
N VAL A 135 16.73 3.68 -0.15
CA VAL A 135 16.69 2.30 0.36
C VAL A 135 15.42 1.59 -0.10
N ILE A 136 14.25 2.22 0.08
CA ILE A 136 12.97 1.62 -0.32
C ILE A 136 12.93 1.40 -1.83
N SER A 137 13.35 2.40 -2.62
CA SER A 137 13.37 2.31 -4.07
C SER A 137 14.33 1.22 -4.55
N ALA A 138 15.52 1.11 -3.94
CA ALA A 138 16.48 0.05 -4.24
C ALA A 138 15.90 -1.35 -3.97
N VAL A 139 15.21 -1.52 -2.84
CA VAL A 139 14.52 -2.79 -2.53
C VAL A 139 13.48 -3.11 -3.59
N LEU A 140 12.64 -2.14 -3.97
CA LEU A 140 11.62 -2.34 -5.02
C LEU A 140 12.26 -2.71 -6.36
N TYR A 141 13.34 -2.02 -6.75
CA TYR A 141 14.03 -2.24 -8.02
C TYR A 141 14.85 -3.53 -8.05
N LEU A 142 15.14 -4.12 -6.90
CA LEU A 142 15.70 -5.47 -6.83
C LEU A 142 14.57 -6.52 -6.85
N VAL A 143 13.54 -6.34 -6.05
CA VAL A 143 12.48 -7.34 -5.86
C VAL A 143 11.66 -7.53 -7.15
N PHE A 144 11.28 -6.46 -7.83
CA PHE A 144 10.42 -6.55 -9.01
C PHE A 144 11.07 -7.30 -10.19
N PRO A 145 12.23 -6.87 -10.71
CA PRO A 145 12.82 -7.54 -11.87
C PRO A 145 13.49 -8.87 -11.49
N TYR A 146 14.19 -8.97 -10.35
CA TYR A 146 14.95 -10.19 -10.04
C TYR A 146 14.12 -11.25 -9.33
N PHE A 147 13.28 -10.85 -8.37
CA PHE A 147 12.50 -11.80 -7.57
C PHE A 147 11.18 -12.16 -8.23
N LEU A 148 10.45 -11.15 -8.70
CA LEU A 148 9.15 -11.31 -9.33
C LEU A 148 9.26 -11.55 -10.84
N GLY A 149 10.37 -11.17 -11.49
CA GLY A 149 10.50 -11.26 -12.95
C GLY A 149 9.52 -10.34 -13.68
N ILE A 150 9.11 -9.24 -13.04
CA ILE A 150 8.16 -8.27 -13.58
C ILE A 150 8.96 -7.09 -14.15
N GLU A 151 8.76 -6.80 -15.43
CA GLU A 151 9.29 -5.59 -16.05
C GLU A 151 8.61 -4.35 -15.46
N ILE A 152 9.43 -3.39 -15.06
CA ILE A 152 8.96 -2.17 -14.43
C ILE A 152 8.51 -1.19 -15.52
N TRP A 153 7.32 -0.60 -15.37
CA TRP A 153 6.78 0.37 -16.31
C TRP A 153 7.71 1.61 -16.45
N PRO A 154 8.22 1.91 -17.66
CA PRO A 154 9.19 2.99 -17.87
C PRO A 154 8.55 4.38 -18.04
N GLY A 155 7.23 4.48 -18.17
CA GLY A 155 6.51 5.73 -18.41
C GLY A 155 6.13 5.96 -19.88
N ILE A 156 5.14 6.83 -20.10
CA ILE A 156 4.67 7.24 -21.44
C ILE A 156 5.58 8.29 -22.09
N THR A 157 6.48 8.91 -21.33
CA THR A 157 7.39 9.94 -21.84
C THR A 157 8.25 9.43 -23.00
N PRO A 158 8.74 10.32 -23.90
CA PRO A 158 9.66 9.93 -24.97
C PRO A 158 10.86 9.15 -24.42
N LYS A 159 11.32 8.16 -25.18
CA LYS A 159 12.41 7.28 -24.76
C LYS A 159 13.70 8.10 -24.59
N VAL A 160 14.11 8.32 -23.34
CA VAL A 160 15.38 8.99 -23.03
C VAL A 160 16.48 7.96 -22.78
N MET A 161 16.15 6.84 -22.12
CA MET A 161 17.08 5.74 -21.86
C MET A 161 16.43 4.38 -22.13
N HIS A 162 17.12 3.50 -22.85
CA HIS A 162 16.64 2.16 -23.20
C HIS A 162 16.32 1.34 -21.93
N GLY A 163 15.05 0.96 -21.75
CA GLY A 163 14.59 0.06 -20.69
C GLY A 163 14.44 0.68 -19.29
N VAL A 164 14.73 1.98 -19.13
CA VAL A 164 14.72 2.64 -17.81
C VAL A 164 13.77 3.84 -17.77
N PHE A 165 13.71 4.65 -18.82
CA PHE A 165 12.87 5.85 -18.81
C PHE A 165 12.29 6.15 -20.19
N GLY A 166 10.95 6.19 -20.24
CA GLY A 166 10.17 6.47 -21.42
C GLY A 166 10.15 5.33 -22.44
N GLY A 167 9.37 5.54 -23.50
CA GLY A 167 9.19 4.57 -24.57
C GLY A 167 8.22 3.42 -24.22
N GLY A 168 7.43 3.56 -23.15
CA GLY A 168 6.31 2.67 -22.89
C GLY A 168 5.26 2.84 -23.99
N LEU A 169 5.01 1.78 -24.75
CA LEU A 169 3.86 1.74 -25.65
C LEU A 169 2.62 1.62 -24.79
N VAL A 170 1.68 2.56 -24.93
CA VAL A 170 0.37 2.46 -24.27
C VAL A 170 -0.25 1.13 -24.74
N PRO A 171 -0.64 0.24 -23.81
CA PRO A 171 -1.31 -0.99 -24.20
C PRO A 171 -2.55 -0.61 -25.01
N VAL A 172 -2.62 -1.06 -26.27
CA VAL A 172 -3.84 -0.96 -27.06
C VAL A 172 -4.88 -1.84 -26.36
N LEU A 173 -5.94 -1.19 -25.87
CA LEU A 173 -7.08 -1.82 -25.19
C LEU A 173 -7.82 -2.79 -26.12
#